data_AF-A0A917UXM7-F1
#
_entry.id   AF-A0A917UXM7-F1
#
_cell.length_a   1.000
_cell.length_b   1.000
_cell.length_c   1.000
_cell.angle_alpha   90.00
_cell.angle_beta   90.00
_cell.angle_gamma   90.00
#
_symmetry.space_group_name_H-M   'P 1'
#
loop_
_entity.id
_entity.type
_entity.pdbx_description
1 polymer ?
#
loop_
_entity_poly.entity_id
_entity_poly.type
_entity_poly.pdbx_seq_one_letter_code
_entity_poly.pdbx_strand_id
1 'polypeptide(L)'
;MGGGCDIPSTLCPVGRATRAAPGGRSRRILRMLLESARGTVLNLNVPNHAGAGDLMPGAATLAAFGIVHTTAAEHGEGEVRLTVADLEGELDPRSDAAILATGHPTLTAITAVGEAPIPEGDPDRRQVTPA
;
A
#
# COMPACT_ATOMS: atom_id res chain seq x y z
N MET A 1 -36.44 -33.67 0.81
CA MET A 1 -35.87 -33.73 2.17
C MET A 1 -34.36 -33.72 2.00
N GLY A 2 -33.63 -32.62 2.14
CA GLY A 2 -33.78 -31.54 3.12
C GLY A 2 -32.62 -31.70 4.11
N GLY A 3 -31.48 -31.10 3.81
CA GLY A 3 -30.30 -31.06 4.66
C GLY A 3 -29.58 -29.74 4.43
N GLY A 4 -30.21 -28.66 4.90
CA GLY A 4 -29.66 -27.31 4.85
C GLY A 4 -28.48 -27.21 5.80
N CYS A 5 -27.35 -26.71 5.27
CA CYS A 5 -26.22 -26.30 6.08
C CYS A 5 -26.48 -24.83 6.45
N ASP A 6 -27.08 -24.60 7.61
CA ASP A 6 -27.26 -23.26 8.18
C ASP A 6 -25.94 -22.79 8.77
N ILE A 7 -25.19 -22.00 7.99
CA ILE A 7 -24.04 -21.24 8.47
C ILE A 7 -24.44 -19.75 8.40
N PRO A 8 -24.40 -18.98 9.50
CA PRO A 8 -24.72 -17.56 9.46
C PRO A 8 -23.76 -16.81 8.53
N SER A 9 -24.32 -15.92 7.72
CA SER A 9 -23.69 -15.17 6.61
C SER A 9 -22.50 -14.29 7.02
N THR A 10 -22.18 -14.20 8.30
CA THR A 10 -21.12 -13.35 8.89
C THR A 10 -19.77 -14.06 9.02
N LEU A 11 -19.68 -15.35 8.67
CA LEU A 11 -18.43 -16.14 8.72
C LEU A 11 -17.95 -16.61 7.34
N CYS A 12 -18.48 -16.04 6.24
CA CYS A 12 -17.84 -16.22 4.94
C CYS A 12 -16.40 -15.69 5.01
N PRO A 13 -15.37 -16.51 4.75
CA PRO A 13 -14.01 -16.03 4.70
C PRO A 13 -13.93 -14.99 3.59
N VAL A 14 -13.65 -13.74 3.96
CA VAL A 14 -13.41 -12.64 3.04
C VAL A 14 -12.27 -13.06 2.11
N GLY A 15 -12.62 -13.41 0.87
CA GLY A 15 -11.73 -13.65 -0.26
C GLY A 15 -10.65 -14.72 -0.05
N ARG A 16 -10.85 -15.93 -0.59
CA ARG A 16 -9.72 -16.82 -0.93
C ARG A 16 -8.73 -16.04 -1.80
N ALA A 17 -7.53 -15.77 -1.30
CA ALA A 17 -6.43 -15.24 -2.10
C ALA A 17 -6.16 -16.21 -3.26
N THR A 18 -6.51 -15.79 -4.47
CA THR A 18 -6.21 -16.57 -5.69
C THR A 18 -4.73 -16.40 -6.01
N ARG A 19 -3.91 -17.36 -5.56
CA ARG A 19 -2.47 -17.33 -5.77
C ARG A 19 -2.13 -17.90 -7.15
N ALA A 20 -1.81 -17.02 -8.09
CA ALA A 20 -0.65 -17.05 -8.98
C ALA A 20 -0.86 -16.03 -10.11
N ALA A 21 -0.23 -14.86 -10.01
CA ALA A 21 0.04 -14.08 -11.22
C ALA A 21 1.05 -14.88 -12.07
N PRO A 22 0.84 -15.07 -13.39
CA PRO A 22 1.83 -15.68 -14.28
C PRO A 22 3.20 -15.02 -14.10
N GLY A 23 4.25 -15.83 -13.94
CA GLY A 23 5.61 -15.37 -13.58
C GLY A 23 6.25 -14.35 -14.54
N GLY A 24 5.67 -14.16 -15.74
CA GLY A 24 6.10 -13.15 -16.71
C GLY A 24 5.97 -11.70 -16.20
N ARG A 25 4.91 -11.39 -15.45
CA ARG A 25 4.71 -10.03 -14.90
C ARG A 25 5.79 -9.70 -13.86
N SER A 26 5.98 -10.57 -12.87
CA SER A 26 6.95 -10.35 -11.79
C SER A 26 8.37 -10.17 -12.34
N ARG A 27 8.76 -11.00 -13.31
CA ARG A 27 10.07 -10.87 -13.98
C ARG A 27 10.24 -9.51 -14.67
N ARG A 28 9.19 -9.02 -15.34
CA ARG A 28 9.23 -7.71 -16.00
C ARG A 28 9.33 -6.56 -15.00
N ILE A 29 8.54 -6.58 -13.93
CA ILE A 29 8.56 -5.54 -12.89
C ILE A 29 9.91 -5.53 -12.15
N LEU A 30 10.46 -6.70 -11.82
CA LEU A 30 11.78 -6.79 -11.22
C LEU A 30 12.87 -6.21 -12.13
N ARG A 31 12.79 -6.45 -13.44
CA ARG A 31 13.71 -5.83 -14.39
C ARG A 31 13.59 -4.31 -14.41
N MET A 32 12.36 -3.77 -14.42
CA MET A 32 12.13 -2.32 -14.33
C MET A 32 12.71 -1.73 -13.04
N LEU A 33 12.59 -2.43 -11.91
CA LEU A 33 13.16 -1.99 -10.64
C LEU A 33 14.70 -1.94 -10.70
N LEU A 34 15.34 -2.96 -11.30
CA LEU A 34 16.79 -3.03 -11.45
C LEU A 34 17.35 -1.94 -12.38
N GLU A 35 16.56 -1.47 -13.33
CA GLU A 35 16.92 -0.41 -14.28
C GLU A 35 16.58 1.01 -13.76
N SER A 36 15.88 1.12 -12.62
CA SER A 36 15.46 2.40 -12.04
C SER A 36 16.60 3.11 -11.30
N ALA A 37 16.45 4.42 -11.09
CA ALA A 37 17.36 5.20 -10.25
C ALA A 37 17.45 4.60 -8.83
N ARG A 38 18.64 4.66 -8.21
CA ARG A 38 18.82 4.24 -6.81
C ARG A 38 17.85 4.99 -5.90
N GLY A 39 17.25 4.27 -4.96
CA GLY A 39 16.20 4.81 -4.11
C GLY A 39 14.80 4.78 -4.75
N THR A 40 14.60 4.13 -5.89
CA THR A 40 13.24 3.88 -6.40
C THR A 40 12.61 2.66 -5.72
N VAL A 41 11.37 2.80 -5.25
CA VAL A 41 10.49 1.71 -4.83
C VAL A 41 9.35 1.61 -5.84
N LEU A 42 9.05 0.39 -6.31
CA LEU A 42 7.86 0.13 -7.11
C LEU A 42 6.78 -0.50 -6.24
N ASN A 43 5.68 0.23 -6.02
CA ASN A 43 4.49 -0.29 -5.34
C ASN A 43 3.53 -0.90 -6.38
N LEU A 44 3.18 -2.18 -6.21
CA LEU A 44 2.28 -2.92 -7.09
C LEU A 44 1.02 -3.30 -6.32
N ASN A 45 -0.14 -2.84 -6.76
CA ASN A 45 -1.43 -3.32 -6.27
C ASN A 45 -2.10 -4.20 -7.32
N VAL A 46 -2.63 -5.35 -6.91
CA VAL A 46 -3.34 -6.29 -7.79
C VAL A 46 -4.73 -6.55 -7.22
N PRO A 47 -5.80 -6.36 -8.00
CA PRO A 47 -7.16 -6.58 -7.52
C PRO A 47 -7.42 -8.08 -7.29
N ASN A 48 -8.29 -8.39 -6.34
CA ASN A 48 -8.54 -9.78 -5.91
C ASN A 48 -9.62 -10.46 -6.78
N HIS A 49 -9.31 -10.72 -8.05
CA HIS A 49 -10.15 -11.52 -8.93
C HIS A 49 -9.30 -12.36 -9.90
N ALA A 50 -9.88 -13.45 -10.42
CA ALA A 50 -9.14 -14.46 -11.20
C ALA A 50 -8.40 -13.89 -12.43
N GLY A 51 -9.00 -12.93 -13.15
CA GLY A 51 -8.37 -12.30 -14.32
C GLY A 51 -7.31 -11.24 -14.01
N ALA A 52 -7.13 -10.86 -12.73
CA ALA A 52 -6.22 -9.79 -12.35
C ALA A 52 -4.75 -10.14 -12.60
N GLY A 53 -4.41 -11.43 -12.72
CA GLY A 53 -3.07 -11.96 -12.99
C GLY A 53 -2.59 -11.78 -14.44
N ASP A 54 -3.50 -11.55 -15.38
CA ASP A 54 -3.15 -11.48 -16.81
C ASP A 54 -2.98 -10.05 -17.32
N LEU A 55 -3.47 -9.06 -16.57
CA LEU A 55 -3.40 -7.65 -16.94
C LEU A 55 -2.00 -7.05 -16.69
N MET A 56 -1.49 -6.18 -17.56
CA MET A 56 -0.30 -5.41 -17.20
C MET A 56 -0.70 -4.25 -16.27
N PRO A 57 0.06 -3.99 -15.19
CA PRO A 57 -0.21 -2.84 -14.33
C PRO A 57 -0.11 -1.51 -15.08
N GLY A 58 -1.07 -0.62 -14.86
CA GLY A 58 -1.03 0.76 -15.33
C GLY A 58 -0.23 1.65 -14.36
N ALA A 59 0.41 2.70 -14.89
CA ALA A 59 1.03 3.72 -14.04
C ALA A 59 -0.04 4.48 -13.25
N ALA A 60 0.19 4.72 -11.97
CA ALA A 60 -0.73 5.45 -11.09
C ALA A 60 0.03 6.41 -10.18
N THR A 61 -0.69 7.38 -9.61
CA THR A 61 -0.19 8.20 -8.49
C THR A 61 -0.55 7.55 -7.16
N LEU A 62 0.14 7.90 -6.07
CA LEU A 62 -0.33 7.51 -4.75
C LEU A 62 -1.66 8.20 -4.45
N ALA A 63 -2.65 7.45 -3.98
CA ALA A 63 -3.80 8.06 -3.31
C ALA A 63 -3.31 8.89 -2.11
N ALA A 64 -3.93 10.05 -1.89
CA ALA A 64 -3.69 10.79 -0.66
C ALA A 64 -4.17 9.92 0.50
N PHE A 65 -3.26 9.50 1.37
CA PHE A 65 -3.66 8.87 2.62
C PHE A 65 -4.23 9.97 3.54
N GLY A 66 -5.49 9.80 3.96
CA GLY A 66 -6.03 10.54 5.09
C GLY A 66 -5.16 10.18 6.27
N ILE A 67 -4.65 11.20 6.96
CA ILE A 67 -3.79 11.03 8.12
C ILE A 67 -4.44 10.01 9.06
N VAL A 68 -3.76 8.90 9.34
CA VAL A 68 -4.18 7.93 10.35
C VAL A 68 -4.09 8.65 11.69
N HIS A 69 -5.21 9.15 12.18
CA HIS A 69 -5.26 9.80 13.47
C HIS A 69 -5.23 8.70 14.54
N THR A 70 -4.15 8.67 15.33
CA THR A 70 -3.99 7.73 16.44
C THR A 70 -4.60 8.37 17.69
N THR A 71 -5.85 8.02 18.01
CA THR A 71 -6.41 8.37 19.33
C THR A 71 -6.14 7.21 20.28
N ALA A 72 -5.12 7.34 21.12
CA ALA A 72 -4.93 6.44 22.25
C ALA A 72 -5.98 6.76 23.32
N ALA A 73 -7.04 5.96 23.39
CA ALA A 73 -7.93 5.95 24.54
C ALA A 73 -7.55 4.74 25.40
N GLU A 74 -6.92 5.00 26.55
CA GLU A 74 -6.63 3.96 27.53
C GLU A 74 -7.97 3.48 28.12
N HIS A 75 -8.33 2.22 27.88
CA HIS A 75 -9.53 1.62 28.46
C HIS A 75 -9.16 0.28 29.12
N GLY A 76 -8.38 0.37 30.21
CA GLY A 76 -7.94 -0.81 30.98
C GLY A 76 -6.88 -1.67 30.27
N GLU A 77 -6.18 -2.46 31.08
CA GLU A 77 -4.93 -3.21 30.81
C GLU A 77 -4.56 -3.47 29.33
N GLY A 78 -3.82 -2.53 28.73
CA GLY A 78 -2.85 -2.84 27.67
C GLY A 78 -3.33 -2.95 26.22
N GLU A 79 -4.58 -2.65 25.88
CA GLU A 79 -5.06 -2.75 24.49
C GLU A 79 -5.04 -1.42 23.73
N VAL A 80 -4.26 -1.36 22.65
CA VAL A 80 -4.28 -0.27 21.66
C VAL A 80 -5.22 -0.67 20.52
N ARG A 81 -6.36 0.02 20.37
CA ARG A 81 -7.27 -0.18 19.23
C ARG A 81 -6.94 0.78 18.10
N LEU A 82 -6.28 0.27 17.05
CA LEU A 82 -6.09 1.00 15.80
C LEU A 82 -7.38 0.95 14.98
N THR A 83 -7.91 2.12 14.61
CA THR A 83 -9.08 2.22 13.71
C THR A 83 -8.61 2.90 12.43
N VAL A 84 -8.74 2.20 11.31
CA VAL A 84 -8.50 2.76 9.97
C VAL A 84 -9.80 3.43 9.54
N ALA A 85 -9.78 4.74 9.39
CA ALA A 85 -10.88 5.47 8.76
C ALA A 85 -10.62 5.51 7.25
N ASP A 86 -11.62 5.12 6.46
CA ASP A 86 -11.62 5.42 5.03
C ASP A 86 -11.58 6.95 4.84
N LEU A 87 -10.90 7.42 3.80
CA LEU A 87 -10.97 8.83 3.44
C LEU A 87 -12.42 9.18 3.08
N GLU A 88 -13.02 10.07 3.86
CA GLU A 88 -14.20 10.81 3.42
C GLU A 88 -13.76 11.81 2.34
N GLY A 89 -13.80 11.40 1.07
CA GLY A 89 -13.46 12.27 -0.07
C GLY A 89 -13.43 11.52 -1.41
N GLU A 90 -13.64 12.25 -2.52
CA GLU A 90 -13.43 11.68 -3.86
C GLU A 90 -11.94 11.37 -4.07
N LEU A 91 -11.63 10.15 -4.49
CA LEU A 91 -10.27 9.76 -4.87
C LEU A 91 -9.87 10.47 -6.17
N ASP A 92 -8.62 10.92 -6.28
CA ASP A 92 -8.06 11.33 -7.58
C ASP A 92 -8.22 10.14 -8.54
N PRO A 93 -8.90 10.29 -9.69
CA PRO A 93 -9.11 9.19 -10.64
C PRO A 93 -7.81 8.56 -11.17
N ARG A 94 -6.67 9.24 -11.04
CA ARG A 94 -5.33 8.74 -11.43
C ARG A 94 -4.62 8.00 -10.30
N SER A 95 -5.18 8.02 -9.09
CA SER A 95 -4.61 7.35 -7.94
C SER A 95 -4.68 5.84 -8.06
N ASP A 96 -3.73 5.17 -7.42
CA ASP A 96 -3.66 3.72 -7.34
C ASP A 96 -4.93 3.13 -6.73
N ALA A 97 -5.50 3.75 -5.69
CA ALA A 97 -6.77 3.33 -5.09
C ALA A 97 -7.96 3.45 -6.05
N ALA A 98 -8.10 4.60 -6.74
CA ALA A 98 -9.22 4.81 -7.67
C ALA A 98 -9.16 3.81 -8.84
N ILE A 99 -7.99 3.61 -9.44
CA ILE A 99 -7.80 2.68 -10.55
C ILE A 99 -8.00 1.23 -10.08
N LEU A 100 -7.49 0.87 -8.89
CA LEU A 100 -7.66 -0.48 -8.33
C LEU A 100 -9.13 -0.83 -8.09
N ALA A 101 -9.93 0.14 -7.63
CA ALA A 101 -11.37 -0.02 -7.45
C ALA A 101 -12.13 -0.34 -8.76
N THR A 102 -11.55 0.00 -9.92
CA THR A 102 -12.09 -0.38 -11.23
C THR A 102 -11.70 -1.79 -11.69
N GLY A 103 -10.93 -2.55 -10.90
CA GLY A 103 -10.47 -3.89 -11.24
C GLY A 103 -9.19 -3.93 -12.08
N HIS A 104 -8.40 -2.85 -12.11
CA HIS A 104 -7.13 -2.80 -12.84
C HIS A 104 -5.92 -2.79 -11.88
N PRO A 105 -4.86 -3.59 -12.15
CA PRO A 105 -3.64 -3.51 -11.37
C PRO A 105 -2.90 -2.19 -11.60
N THR A 106 -2.24 -1.70 -10.56
CA THR A 106 -1.52 -0.41 -10.59
C THR A 106 -0.07 -0.57 -10.20
N LEU A 107 0.79 0.24 -10.78
CA LEU A 107 2.22 0.32 -10.47
C LEU A 107 2.61 1.78 -10.25
N THR A 108 3.07 2.08 -9.05
CA THR A 108 3.48 3.44 -8.66
C THR A 108 4.97 3.45 -8.34
N ALA A 109 5.72 4.32 -9.01
CA ALA A 109 7.12 4.56 -8.68
C ALA A 109 7.20 5.60 -7.56
N ILE A 110 7.89 5.26 -6.47
CA ILE A 110 8.01 6.06 -5.26
C ILE A 110 9.49 6.34 -5.02
N THR A 111 9.83 7.57 -4.68
CA THR A 111 11.14 7.91 -4.14
C THR A 111 11.21 7.42 -2.69
N ALA A 112 12.13 6.50 -2.40
CA ALA A 112 12.35 5.98 -1.07
C ALA A 112 12.78 7.10 -0.11
N VAL A 113 12.30 7.01 1.13
CA VAL A 113 12.87 7.80 2.23
C VAL A 113 14.24 7.21 2.55
N GLY A 114 15.26 8.06 2.60
CA GLY A 114 16.63 7.67 2.93
C GLY A 114 17.34 8.78 3.70
N GLU A 115 18.53 8.46 4.21
CA GLU A 115 19.40 9.45 4.83
C GLU A 115 19.73 10.57 3.84
N ALA A 116 19.65 11.81 4.31
CA ALA A 116 20.07 12.98 3.57
C ALA A 116 21.17 13.69 4.37
N PRO A 117 22.18 14.28 3.70
CA PRO A 117 23.13 15.14 4.38
C PRO A 117 22.38 16.31 5.02
N ILE A 118 22.80 16.70 6.22
CA ILE A 118 22.32 17.94 6.84
C ILE A 118 22.79 19.09 5.94
N PRO A 119 21.88 19.99 5.50
CA PRO A 119 22.27 21.15 4.70
C PRO A 119 23.36 21.96 5.43
N GLU A 120 24.44 22.29 4.71
CA GLU A 120 25.45 23.21 5.26
C GLU A 120 24.82 24.60 5.44
N GLY A 121 24.97 25.17 6.64
CA GLY A 121 24.44 26.50 6.96
C GLY A 121 23.34 26.55 8.02
N ASP A 122 23.12 25.49 8.80
CA ASP A 122 22.37 25.63 10.06
C ASP A 122 23.12 26.59 11.00
N PRO A 123 22.61 27.83 11.23
CA PRO A 123 23.30 28.82 12.04
C PRO A 123 23.38 28.42 13.52
N ASP A 124 22.63 27.41 13.96
CA ASP A 124 22.56 26.96 15.36
C ASP A 124 23.34 25.66 15.62
N ARG A 125 24.07 25.15 14.60
CA ARG A 125 24.86 23.94 14.72
C ARG A 125 26.12 24.20 15.56
N ARG A 126 26.00 24.07 16.88
CA ARG A 126 27.17 24.02 17.77
C ARG A 126 28.05 22.85 17.36
N GLN A 127 29.30 23.15 17.00
CA GLN A 127 30.31 22.14 16.77
C GLN A 127 30.54 21.37 18.07
N VAL A 128 30.15 20.10 18.09
CA VAL A 128 30.52 19.18 19.16
C VAL A 128 31.90 18.64 18.82
N THR A 129 32.94 19.14 19.49
CA THR A 129 34.30 18.61 19.38
C THR A 129 34.37 17.29 20.17
N PRO A 130 34.86 16.18 19.59
CA PRO A 130 35.12 14.98 20.36
C PRO A 130 36.31 15.20 21.31
N ALA A 131 36.21 14.62 22.51
CA ALA A 131 37.22 14.65 23.58
C ALA A 131 38.38 13.69 23.33
#